data_AF-A0A3B0VCX2-F1
#
_entry.id   AF-A0A3B0VCX2-F1
#
_cell.length_a   1.000
_cell.length_b   1.000
_cell.length_c   1.000
_cell.angle_alpha   90.00
_cell.angle_beta   90.00
_cell.angle_gamma   90.00
#
_symmetry.space_group_name_H-M   'P 1'
#
loop_
_entity.id
_entity.type
_entity.pdbx_description
1 polymer ?
#
loop_
_entity_poly.entity_id
_entity_poly.type
_entity_poly.pdbx_seq_one_letter_code
_entity_poly.pdbx_strand_id
1 'polypeptide(L)' 'MSRKKSNFKRDVLPDPKFGSELISKFMNMVMVDGKKSVAEKIIYGALETVVAKEKGDPVELCEAALTKV' A
#
# COMPACT_ATOMS: atom_id res chain seq x y z
N MET A 1 -13.60 8.93 -19.87
CA MET A 1 -13.81 10.22 -19.17
C MET A 1 -15.25 10.65 -19.38
N SER A 2 -15.97 11.08 -18.35
CA SER A 2 -17.38 11.49 -18.48
C SER A 2 -17.67 12.80 -17.76
N ARG A 3 -18.44 13.67 -18.43
CA ARG A 3 -18.85 15.02 -17.97
C ARG A 3 -20.03 14.99 -16.97
N LYS A 4 -20.74 13.87 -16.83
CA LYS A 4 -21.64 13.58 -15.69
C LYS A 4 -22.13 12.13 -15.76
N LYS A 5 -21.53 11.28 -14.94
CA LYS A 5 -22.16 10.17 -14.19
C LYS A 5 -21.07 9.70 -13.21
N SER A 6 -21.42 9.59 -11.93
CA SER A 6 -20.50 9.28 -10.84
C SER A 6 -19.53 8.17 -11.22
N ASN A 7 -18.23 8.42 -11.03
CA ASN A 7 -17.19 7.47 -11.33
C ASN A 7 -17.24 6.36 -10.26
N PHE A 8 -17.53 5.12 -10.65
CA PHE A 8 -17.51 3.99 -9.72
C PHE A 8 -16.09 3.80 -9.17
N LYS A 9 -15.97 3.64 -7.85
CA LYS A 9 -14.68 3.27 -7.24
C LYS A 9 -14.35 1.84 -7.68
N ARG A 10 -13.09 1.63 -8.07
CA ARG A 10 -12.59 0.30 -8.38
C ARG A 10 -12.20 -0.38 -7.08
N ASP A 11 -12.67 -1.60 -6.88
CA ASP A 11 -12.31 -2.40 -5.71
C ASP A 11 -10.86 -2.86 -5.83
N VAL A 12 -10.16 -2.85 -4.69
CA VAL A 12 -8.75 -3.24 -4.61
C VAL A 12 -8.68 -4.54 -3.83
N LEU A 13 -7.99 -5.53 -4.40
CA LEU A 13 -7.74 -6.80 -3.72
C LEU A 13 -6.81 -6.56 -2.52
N PRO A 14 -7.08 -7.18 -1.35
CA PRO A 14 -6.20 -7.05 -0.20
C PRO A 14 -4.82 -7.66 -0.47
N ASP A 15 -3.81 -7.15 0.23
CA ASP A 15 -2.43 -7.57 0.06
C ASP A 15 -2.22 -9.04 0.48
N PRO A 16 -1.46 -9.86 -0.27
CA PRO A 16 -1.32 -11.29 0.02
C PRO A 16 -0.56 -11.60 1.32
N LYS A 17 0.29 -10.68 1.81
CA LYS A 17 1.12 -10.92 3.00
C LYS A 17 0.47 -10.40 4.29
N PHE A 18 -0.15 -9.23 4.22
CA PHE A 18 -0.71 -8.55 5.39
C PHE A 18 -2.24 -8.46 5.39
N GLY A 19 -2.92 -8.87 4.30
CA GLY A 19 -4.37 -8.81 4.19
C GLY A 19 -4.97 -7.40 4.19
N SER A 20 -4.14 -6.35 4.19
CA SER A 20 -4.59 -4.96 4.26
C SER A 20 -4.84 -4.40 2.86
N GLU A 21 -6.00 -3.75 2.66
CA GLU A 21 -6.28 -2.98 1.45
C GLU A 21 -5.41 -1.73 1.33
N LEU A 22 -4.95 -1.18 2.46
CA LEU A 22 -4.15 0.05 2.46
C LEU A 22 -2.77 -0.19 1.86
N ILE A 23 -2.13 -1.30 2.24
CA ILE A 23 -0.84 -1.71 1.67
C ILE A 23 -0.98 -2.00 0.17
N SER A 24 -2.07 -2.66 -0.23
CA SER A 24 -2.34 -2.91 -1.65
C SER A 24 -2.56 -1.62 -2.46
N LYS A 25 -3.28 -0.63 -1.91
CA LYS A 25 -3.44 0.70 -2.51
C LYS A 25 -2.10 1.43 -2.61
N PHE A 26 -1.28 1.35 -1.57
CA PHE A 26 0.06 1.93 -1.56
C PHE A 26 0.99 1.28 -2.61
N MET A 27 0.92 -0.04 -2.75
CA MET A 27 1.64 -0.80 -3.77
C MET A 27 1.26 -0.38 -5.17
N ASN A 28 -0.03 -0.21 -5.46
CA ASN A 28 -0.48 0.29 -6.75
C ASN A 28 -0.02 1.73 -7.04
N MET A 29 0.22 2.54 -6.01
CA MET A 29 0.71 3.92 -6.14
C MET A 29 2.22 3.99 -6.38
N VAL A 30 2.99 3.09 -5.77
CA VAL A 30 4.45 2.98 -5.96
C VAL A 30 4.81 2.27 -7.28
N MET A 31 3.91 1.43 -7.79
CA MET A 31 4.15 0.64 -9.00
C MET A 31 4.30 1.51 -10.26
N VAL A 32 5.46 1.41 -10.90
CA VAL A 32 5.77 2.03 -12.20
C VAL A 32 5.75 0.96 -13.29
N ASP A 33 5.22 1.29 -14.47
CA ASP A 33 5.06 0.40 -15.63
C ASP A 33 4.29 -0.91 -15.36
N GLY A 34 3.45 -0.97 -14.31
CA GLY A 34 2.72 -2.19 -13.95
C GLY A 34 3.61 -3.30 -13.35
N LYS A 35 4.84 -2.98 -12.94
CA LYS A 35 5.81 -3.94 -12.36
C LYS A 35 5.48 -4.28 -10.91
N LYS A 36 4.43 -5.09 -10.69
CA LYS A 36 3.93 -5.45 -9.36
C LYS A 36 4.98 -6.14 -8.48
N SER A 37 5.72 -7.11 -9.03
CA SER A 37 6.76 -7.83 -8.27
C SER A 37 7.89 -6.91 -7.76
N VAL A 38 8.21 -5.84 -8.50
CA VAL A 38 9.23 -4.87 -8.06
C VAL A 38 8.67 -3.97 -6.95
N ALA A 39 7.42 -3.52 -7.09
CA ALA A 39 6.75 -2.72 -6.07
C ALA A 39 6.59 -3.50 -4.75
N GLU A 40 6.23 -4.78 -4.81
CA GLU A 40 6.17 -5.69 -3.66
C GLU A 40 7.50 -5.75 -2.91
N LYS A 41 8.61 -5.97 -3.64
CA LYS A 41 9.95 -6.02 -3.05
C LYS A 41 10.34 -4.72 -2.35
N ILE A 42 10.05 -3.58 -2.96
CA ILE A 42 10.36 -2.26 -2.40
C ILE A 42 9.58 -2.04 -1.09
N ILE A 43 8.27 -2.33 -1.10
CA ILE A 43 7.41 -2.10 0.07
C ILE A 43 7.76 -3.06 1.20
N TYR A 44 7.88 -4.36 0.93
CA TYR A 44 8.25 -5.31 1.98
C TYR A 44 9.66 -5.05 2.52
N GLY A 45 10.60 -4.66 1.67
CA GLY A 45 11.93 -4.24 2.11
C GLY A 45 11.88 -2.98 2.98
N ALA A 46 11.04 -1.99 2.62
CA ALA A 46 10.84 -0.80 3.44
C ALA A 46 10.22 -1.16 4.80
N LEU A 47 9.19 -2.01 4.84
CA LEU A 47 8.56 -2.46 6.08
C LEU A 47 9.55 -3.20 6.99
N GLU A 48 10.40 -4.07 6.44
CA GLU A 48 11.46 -4.74 7.19
C GLU A 48 12.44 -3.72 7.82
N THR A 49 12.84 -2.68 7.08
CA THR A 49 13.71 -1.63 7.62
C THR A 49 13.03 -0.77 8.70
N VAL A 50 11.71 -0.58 8.62
CA VAL A 50 10.94 0.15 9.64
C VAL A 50 10.84 -0.69 10.91
N VAL A 51 10.51 -1.98 10.80
CA VAL A 51 10.45 -2.91 11.94
C VAL A 51 11.80 -3.05 12.64
N ALA A 52 12.91 -2.95 11.89
CA ALA A 52 14.25 -2.95 12.47
C ALA A 52 14.54 -1.68 13.31
N LYS A 53 13.92 -0.54 12.99
CA LYS A 53 14.12 0.75 13.68
C LYS A 53 13.11 0.99 14.80
N GLU A 54 11.86 0.63 14.57
CA GLU A 54 10.75 0.79 15.50
C GLU A 54 10.14 -0.58 15.78
N LYS A 55 10.13 -0.99 17.06
CA LYS A 55 9.51 -2.24 17.47
C LYS A 55 7.98 -2.05 17.44
N GLY A 56 7.33 -2.57 16.40
CA GLY A 56 5.88 -2.51 16.24
C GLY A 56 5.39 -3.36 15.07
N ASP A 57 4.07 -3.50 14.94
CA ASP A 57 3.47 -4.14 13.78
C ASP A 57 3.61 -3.19 12.56
N PRO A 58 4.26 -3.62 11.46
CA PRO A 58 4.46 -2.78 10.27
C PRO A 58 3.15 -2.23 9.69
N VAL A 59 2.03 -2.94 9.84
CA VAL A 59 0.73 -2.48 9.32
C VAL A 59 0.23 -1.30 10.13
N GLU A 60 0.25 -1.40 11.46
CA GLU A 60 -0.19 -0.34 12.36
C GLU A 60 0.68 0.91 12.26
N LEU A 61 2.01 0.74 12.09
CA LEU A 61 2.93 1.85 11.89
C LEU A 61 2.64 2.60 10.58
N CYS A 62 2.33 1.88 9.50
CA CYS A 62 1.92 2.49 8.25
C CYS A 62 0.60 3.25 8.37
N GLU A 63 -0.39 2.70 9.06
CA GLU A 63 -1.66 3.37 9.30
C GLU A 63 -1.50 4.63 10.17
N ALA A 64 -0.70 4.53 11.23
CA ALA A 64 -0.37 5.66 12.10
C ALA A 64 0.40 6.76 11.34
N ALA A 65 1.33 6.38 10.44
CA ALA A 65 2.06 7.33 9.61
C ALA A 65 1.13 8.04 8.62
N LEU A 66 0.24 7.31 7.94
CA LEU A 66 -0.73 7.89 7.01
C LEU A 66 -1.75 8.81 7.70
N THR A 67 -2.10 8.54 8.95
CA THR A 67 -3.01 9.39 9.74
C THR A 67 -2.35 10.70 10.19
N LYS A 68 -1.02 10.70 10.36
CA LYS A 68 -0.24 11.87 10.80
C LYS A 68 0.12 12.84 9.67
N VAL A 69 -0.07 12.46 8.40
CA VAL A 69 0.19 13.30 7.22
C VAL A 69 -1.04 14.11 6.87
#